data_AF-A0A914CYJ3-F1
#
_entry.id   AF-A0A914CYJ3-F1
#
_cell.length_a   1.000
_cell.length_b   1.000
_cell.length_c   1.000
_cell.angle_alpha   90.00
_cell.angle_beta   90.00
_cell.angle_gamma   90.00
#
_symmetry.space_group_name_H-M   'P 1'
#
loop_
_entity.id
_entity.type
_entity.pdbx_description
1 polymer ?
#
loop_
_entity_poly.entity_id
_entity_poly.type
_entity_poly.pdbx_seq_one_letter_code
_entity_poly.pdbx_strand_id
1 'polypeptide(L)'
;MKTTVINTSKEMTAYSDFPPPPEFTNFMHNRKMLEYFELYTKHFKLDDYIRFNHRVENVERAPSYKQDGKWLVTYTDENGNCLQEEFDGVLLASGHHTFPYLPEKWTGQDSFKGKVTHAHSYKDHRGYEDKVVAVVGVGNSGGDIAVDLSRIAKQVYLVTRRGTWVFNRVVEYGEPYDIVLVTRFYDFLRSVSPLPLTSWFVHQRLQRRFDHEKYGLKPAHGMFSAHPTVNDELPNRLACGTVIVKPNIKEFTETGLIFEDDSRVDNVDEVILSTGYSFGFPMAEHGKLIPVKENEVTLYEYMYPPELSDHNSLAVLGLIQPLGSIMPISEMQARVFYDVLTGHSKLPTGEEMLADINGKKEEMAKRYVKSRRHTIQVDYGSYMDRLGK
;
A
#
# COMPACT_ATOMS: atom_id res chain seq x y z
N MET A 1 11.48 7.59 -0.54
CA MET A 1 12.17 8.55 0.35
C MET A 1 13.43 7.89 0.87
N LYS A 2 14.51 8.65 1.10
CA LYS A 2 15.79 8.11 1.54
C LYS A 2 15.71 7.46 2.93
N THR A 3 14.83 7.97 3.79
CA THR A 3 14.65 7.64 5.21
C THR A 3 13.61 6.54 5.47
N THR A 4 13.00 5.95 4.44
CA THR A 4 11.92 4.96 4.61
C THR A 4 12.40 3.73 5.38
N VAL A 5 11.64 3.38 6.42
CA VAL A 5 11.75 2.16 7.22
C VAL A 5 10.45 1.38 7.07
N ILE A 6 10.53 0.06 6.89
CA ILE A 6 9.35 -0.80 6.78
C ILE A 6 8.53 -0.78 8.08
N ASN A 7 7.21 -0.89 7.96
CA ASN A 7 6.30 -0.84 9.10
C ASN A 7 6.03 -2.20 9.74
N THR A 8 6.46 -3.30 9.13
CA THR A 8 6.32 -4.67 9.63
C THR A 8 7.66 -5.19 10.11
N SER A 9 7.65 -6.03 11.15
CA SER A 9 8.85 -6.63 11.72
C SER A 9 9.50 -7.61 10.75
N LYS A 10 10.81 -7.83 10.92
CA LYS A 10 11.62 -8.68 10.05
C LYS A 10 11.10 -10.12 10.02
N GLU A 11 10.71 -10.66 11.17
CA GLU A 11 10.19 -12.03 11.29
C GLU A 11 8.82 -12.18 10.62
N MET A 12 7.96 -11.17 10.71
CA MET A 12 6.64 -11.17 10.06
C MET A 12 6.69 -10.78 8.58
N THR A 13 7.85 -10.33 8.08
CA THR A 13 8.08 -9.92 6.69
C THR A 13 8.89 -10.94 5.91
N ALA A 14 9.61 -11.82 6.60
CA ALA A 14 10.44 -12.86 6.02
C ALA A 14 9.68 -13.70 5.00
N TYR A 15 10.41 -14.19 3.98
CA TYR A 15 9.93 -15.32 3.19
C TYR A 15 9.93 -16.56 4.09
N SER A 16 8.96 -17.44 3.89
CA SER A 16 8.66 -18.52 4.84
C SER A 16 9.83 -19.47 5.09
N ASP A 17 10.74 -19.61 4.12
CA ASP A 17 11.91 -20.48 4.13
C ASP A 17 13.26 -19.72 4.19
N PHE A 18 13.23 -18.38 4.35
CA PHE A 18 14.42 -17.56 4.35
C PHE A 18 14.35 -16.44 5.41
N PRO A 19 14.62 -16.74 6.68
CA PRO A 19 14.61 -15.72 7.73
C PRO A 19 15.72 -14.68 7.51
N PRO A 20 15.46 -13.38 7.76
CA PRO A 20 16.49 -12.34 7.73
C PRO A 20 17.62 -12.65 8.73
N PRO A 21 18.86 -12.21 8.45
CA PRO A 21 19.98 -12.43 9.37
C PRO A 21 19.68 -11.94 10.81
N PRO A 22 20.17 -12.65 11.84
CA PRO A 22 19.92 -12.28 13.24
C PRO A 22 20.31 -10.84 13.59
N GLU A 23 21.39 -10.33 12.99
CA GLU A 23 21.92 -8.98 13.18
C GLU A 23 21.06 -7.87 12.53
N PHE A 24 20.11 -8.21 11.65
CA PHE A 24 19.21 -7.22 11.08
C PHE A 24 18.22 -6.71 12.14
N THR A 25 17.87 -5.43 12.07
CA THR A 25 16.95 -4.80 13.01
C THR A 25 15.50 -5.24 12.76
N ASN A 26 14.68 -5.27 13.82
CA ASN A 26 13.27 -5.65 13.72
C ASN A 26 12.53 -4.87 12.64
N PHE A 27 12.71 -3.55 12.56
CA PHE A 27 12.20 -2.74 11.45
C PHE A 27 13.37 -2.32 10.58
N MET A 28 13.41 -2.84 9.35
CA MET A 28 14.51 -2.62 8.43
C MET A 28 14.36 -1.31 7.65
N HIS A 29 15.44 -0.53 7.61
CA HIS A 29 15.56 0.59 6.66
C HIS A 29 15.51 0.06 5.21
N ASN A 30 15.05 0.86 4.25
CA ASN A 30 14.92 0.44 2.84
C ASN A 30 16.19 -0.25 2.26
N ARG A 31 17.38 0.26 2.57
CA ARG A 31 18.68 -0.35 2.23
C ARG A 31 18.88 -1.76 2.80
N LYS A 32 18.44 -2.00 4.04
CA LYS A 32 18.50 -3.33 4.67
C LYS A 32 17.45 -4.29 4.12
N MET A 33 16.27 -3.77 3.74
CA MET A 33 15.28 -4.55 2.97
C MET A 33 15.84 -4.96 1.61
N LEU A 34 16.51 -4.05 0.90
CA LEU A 34 17.16 -4.35 -0.38
C LEU A 34 18.25 -5.41 -0.19
N GLU A 35 19.13 -5.24 0.80
CA GLU A 35 20.17 -6.23 1.15
C GLU A 35 19.55 -7.61 1.46
N TYR A 36 18.42 -7.67 2.16
CA TYR A 36 17.68 -8.92 2.38
C TYR A 36 17.18 -9.55 1.07
N PHE A 37 16.65 -8.76 0.14
CA PHE A 37 16.24 -9.27 -1.18
C PHE A 37 17.43 -9.75 -2.01
N GLU A 38 18.56 -9.04 -2.00
CA GLU A 38 19.80 -9.47 -2.67
C GLU A 38 20.35 -10.77 -2.07
N LEU A 39 20.23 -10.96 -0.75
CA LEU A 39 20.58 -12.22 -0.09
C LEU A 39 19.66 -13.36 -0.55
N TYR A 40 18.36 -13.11 -0.66
CA TYR A 40 17.38 -14.09 -1.14
C TYR A 40 17.64 -14.47 -2.60
N THR A 41 17.82 -13.50 -3.51
CA THR A 41 18.08 -13.77 -4.93
C THR A 41 19.37 -14.57 -5.10
N LYS A 42 20.43 -14.22 -4.36
CA LYS A 42 21.70 -14.94 -4.39
C LYS A 42 21.59 -16.37 -3.83
N HIS A 43 20.86 -16.55 -2.72
CA HIS A 43 20.70 -17.86 -2.07
C HIS A 43 20.00 -18.85 -3.01
N PHE A 44 18.91 -18.42 -3.64
CA PHE A 44 18.11 -19.24 -4.56
C PHE A 44 18.56 -19.15 -6.02
N LYS A 45 19.65 -18.43 -6.32
CA LYS A 45 20.21 -18.22 -7.68
C LYS A 45 19.18 -17.69 -8.68
N LEU A 46 18.39 -16.71 -8.25
CA LEU A 46 17.31 -16.14 -9.06
C LEU A 46 17.83 -15.19 -10.14
N ASP A 47 19.04 -14.65 -9.97
CA ASP A 47 19.64 -13.68 -10.91
C ASP A 47 19.74 -14.23 -12.34
N ASP A 48 19.94 -15.54 -12.50
CA ASP A 48 20.04 -16.20 -13.82
C ASP A 48 18.75 -16.10 -14.66
N TYR A 49 17.61 -15.80 -14.02
CA TYR A 49 16.29 -15.71 -14.66
C TYR A 49 15.82 -14.26 -14.86
N ILE A 50 16.56 -13.27 -14.35
CA ILE A 50 16.14 -11.86 -14.39
C ILE A 50 16.80 -11.14 -15.57
N ARG A 51 15.98 -10.70 -16.53
CA ARG A 51 16.41 -9.81 -17.62
C ARG A 51 16.14 -8.35 -17.25
N PHE A 52 17.15 -7.65 -16.75
CA PHE A 52 17.06 -6.20 -16.47
C PHE A 52 16.98 -5.38 -17.77
N ASN A 53 16.46 -4.15 -17.69
CA ASN A 53 16.28 -3.26 -18.85
C ASN A 53 15.39 -3.84 -19.96
N HIS A 54 14.51 -4.80 -19.63
CA HIS A 54 13.50 -5.33 -20.54
C HIS A 54 12.12 -4.82 -20.10
N ARG A 55 11.47 -4.01 -20.94
CA ARG A 55 10.15 -3.44 -20.62
C ARG A 55 9.06 -4.26 -21.32
N VAL A 56 8.21 -4.90 -20.53
CA VAL A 56 7.00 -5.57 -21.06
C VAL A 56 6.02 -4.50 -21.55
N GLU A 57 5.71 -4.54 -22.85
CA GLU A 57 4.80 -3.60 -23.51
C GLU A 57 3.37 -4.15 -23.54
N ASN A 58 3.21 -5.44 -23.84
CA ASN A 58 1.90 -6.09 -23.92
C ASN A 58 2.00 -7.60 -23.58
N VAL A 59 0.92 -8.13 -23.04
CA VAL A 59 0.67 -9.54 -22.73
C VAL A 59 -0.72 -9.84 -23.26
N GLU A 60 -0.80 -10.69 -24.26
CA GLU A 60 -2.06 -11.07 -24.91
C GLU A 60 -2.15 -12.57 -25.10
N ARG A 61 -3.37 -13.09 -25.23
CA ARG A 61 -3.59 -14.52 -25.48
C ARG A 61 -2.91 -14.91 -26.79
N ALA A 62 -2.08 -15.94 -26.77
CA ALA A 62 -1.44 -16.46 -27.96
C ALA A 62 -2.49 -17.06 -28.93
N PRO A 63 -2.17 -17.23 -30.22
CA PRO A 63 -3.08 -17.87 -31.17
C PRO A 63 -3.57 -19.26 -30.73
N SER A 64 -2.75 -19.99 -29.96
CA SER A 64 -3.05 -21.31 -29.40
C SER A 64 -3.76 -21.30 -28.04
N TYR A 65 -4.08 -20.11 -27.48
CA TYR A 65 -4.56 -19.99 -26.09
C TYR A 65 -5.74 -20.91 -25.77
N LYS A 66 -6.70 -21.09 -26.68
CA LYS A 66 -7.86 -21.96 -26.44
C LYS A 66 -7.50 -23.44 -26.24
N GLN A 67 -6.35 -23.87 -26.74
CA GLN A 67 -5.87 -25.25 -26.66
C GLN A 67 -4.95 -25.45 -25.46
N ASP A 68 -4.05 -24.50 -25.20
CA ASP A 68 -2.94 -24.67 -24.26
C ASP A 68 -2.80 -23.55 -23.21
N GLY A 69 -3.61 -22.49 -23.28
CA GLY A 69 -3.59 -21.37 -22.33
C GLY A 69 -2.37 -20.45 -22.45
N LYS A 70 -1.61 -20.49 -23.56
CA LYS A 70 -0.37 -19.71 -23.71
C LYS A 70 -0.57 -18.22 -23.97
N TRP A 71 0.43 -17.44 -23.56
CA TRP A 71 0.45 -15.98 -23.71
C TRP A 71 1.57 -15.55 -24.64
N LEU A 72 1.29 -14.58 -25.51
CA LEU A 72 2.28 -13.87 -26.29
C LEU A 72 2.69 -12.61 -25.52
N VAL A 73 3.97 -12.51 -25.15
CA VAL A 73 4.53 -11.37 -24.43
C VAL A 73 5.36 -10.55 -25.39
N THR A 74 4.98 -9.29 -25.57
CA THR A 74 5.73 -8.29 -26.34
C THR A 74 6.54 -7.43 -25.38
N TYR A 75 7.84 -7.30 -25.62
CA TYR A 75 8.74 -6.51 -24.78
C TYR A 75 9.79 -5.76 -25.60
N THR A 76 10.25 -4.64 -25.05
CA THR A 76 11.42 -3.91 -25.55
C THR A 76 12.66 -4.41 -24.81
N ASP A 77 13.68 -4.88 -25.52
CA ASP A 77 14.95 -5.33 -24.95
C ASP A 77 15.87 -4.16 -24.53
N GLU A 78 17.04 -4.48 -23.99
CA GLU A 78 18.04 -3.49 -23.55
C GLU A 78 18.60 -2.62 -24.69
N ASN A 79 18.49 -3.07 -25.94
CA ASN A 79 18.95 -2.37 -27.13
C ASN A 79 17.82 -1.54 -27.79
N GLY A 80 16.60 -1.59 -27.24
CA GLY A 80 15.43 -0.91 -27.79
C GLY A 80 14.70 -1.68 -28.88
N ASN A 81 15.03 -2.95 -29.11
CA ASN A 81 14.32 -3.80 -30.07
C ASN A 81 13.00 -4.30 -29.48
N CYS A 82 11.94 -4.25 -30.26
CA CYS A 82 10.65 -4.84 -29.89
C CYS A 82 10.63 -6.32 -30.31
N LEU A 83 10.50 -7.21 -29.34
CA LEU A 83 10.52 -8.67 -29.50
C LEU A 83 9.23 -9.28 -28.95
N GLN A 84 8.91 -10.50 -29.40
CA GLN A 84 7.77 -11.28 -28.94
C GLN A 84 8.20 -12.71 -28.60
N GLU A 85 7.68 -13.25 -27.51
CA GLU A 85 7.97 -14.59 -27.01
C GLU A 85 6.72 -15.20 -26.37
N GLU A 86 6.50 -16.51 -26.56
CA GLU A 86 5.35 -17.23 -26.01
C GLU A 86 5.68 -17.87 -24.65
N PHE A 87 4.74 -17.83 -23.71
CA PHE A 87 4.89 -18.35 -22.36
C PHE A 87 3.67 -19.19 -21.94
N ASP A 88 3.92 -20.29 -21.21
CA ASP A 88 2.86 -21.17 -20.69
C ASP A 88 2.02 -20.52 -19.59
N GLY A 89 2.58 -19.53 -18.88
CA GLY A 89 1.86 -18.75 -17.89
C GLY A 89 2.54 -17.42 -17.58
N VAL A 90 1.77 -16.45 -17.09
CA VAL A 90 2.23 -15.08 -16.80
C VAL A 90 1.79 -14.64 -15.42
N LEU A 91 2.76 -14.24 -14.59
CA LEU A 91 2.51 -13.66 -13.28
C LEU A 91 2.87 -12.17 -13.29
N LEU A 92 1.86 -11.29 -13.18
CA LEU A 92 2.03 -9.84 -13.21
C LEU A 92 2.44 -9.31 -11.84
N ALA A 93 3.72 -8.95 -11.67
CA ALA A 93 4.30 -8.44 -10.42
C ALA A 93 4.70 -6.95 -10.50
N SER A 94 3.95 -6.12 -11.23
CA SER A 94 4.28 -4.71 -11.49
C SER A 94 4.04 -3.75 -10.31
N GLY A 95 3.46 -4.23 -9.21
CA GLY A 95 3.10 -3.42 -8.04
C GLY A 95 1.94 -2.44 -8.30
N HIS A 96 1.61 -1.65 -7.28
CA HIS A 96 0.42 -0.77 -7.28
C HIS A 96 0.64 0.62 -6.64
N HIS A 97 1.90 1.01 -6.44
CA HIS A 97 2.30 2.31 -5.87
C HIS A 97 3.14 3.13 -6.85
N THR A 98 2.78 3.06 -8.13
CA THR A 98 3.58 3.63 -9.23
C THR A 98 2.99 4.93 -9.77
N PHE A 99 1.68 5.00 -10.03
CA PHE A 99 1.07 6.19 -10.65
C PHE A 99 0.56 7.17 -9.57
N PRO A 100 1.14 8.37 -9.42
CA PRO A 100 0.67 9.36 -8.46
C PRO A 100 -0.82 9.69 -8.65
N TYR A 101 -1.58 9.75 -7.57
CA TYR A 101 -2.95 10.24 -7.62
C TYR A 101 -2.99 11.73 -7.30
N LEU A 102 -3.34 12.55 -8.29
CA LEU A 102 -3.58 13.98 -8.10
C LEU A 102 -5.09 14.21 -7.97
N PRO A 103 -5.57 14.79 -6.86
CA PRO A 103 -6.98 15.14 -6.72
C PRO A 103 -7.36 16.28 -7.67
N GLU A 104 -8.66 16.54 -7.78
CA GLU A 104 -9.16 17.77 -8.40
C GLU A 104 -8.49 18.99 -7.76
N LYS A 105 -8.16 19.98 -8.58
CA LYS A 105 -7.51 21.19 -8.11
C LYS A 105 -8.42 21.97 -7.18
N TRP A 106 -7.85 22.53 -6.13
CA TRP A 106 -8.54 23.47 -5.25
C TRP A 106 -8.71 24.83 -5.95
N THR A 107 -9.74 25.57 -5.56
CA THR A 107 -9.92 26.96 -5.97
C THR A 107 -8.64 27.76 -5.67
N GLY A 108 -8.19 28.57 -6.63
CA GLY A 108 -6.99 29.42 -6.50
C GLY A 108 -5.64 28.71 -6.67
N GLN A 109 -5.62 27.38 -6.81
CA GLN A 109 -4.36 26.62 -6.87
C GLN A 109 -3.47 27.03 -8.05
N ASP A 110 -4.05 27.41 -9.19
CA ASP A 110 -3.29 27.85 -10.37
C ASP A 110 -2.60 29.21 -10.17
N SER A 111 -3.06 30.01 -9.21
CA SER A 111 -2.47 31.31 -8.86
C SER A 111 -1.43 31.21 -7.73
N PHE A 112 -1.26 30.03 -7.13
CA PHE A 112 -0.31 29.81 -6.06
C PHE A 112 1.13 29.93 -6.58
N LYS A 113 1.92 30.81 -5.97
CA LYS A 113 3.32 31.09 -6.37
C LYS A 113 4.31 30.09 -5.80
N GLY A 114 3.92 29.33 -4.77
CA GLY A 114 4.71 28.24 -4.22
C GLY A 114 4.66 26.98 -5.10
N LYS A 115 5.27 25.90 -4.63
CA LYS A 115 5.30 24.62 -5.37
C LYS A 115 4.17 23.70 -4.93
N VAL A 116 3.58 22.96 -5.86
CA VAL A 116 2.71 21.82 -5.55
C VAL A 116 3.36 20.56 -6.13
N THR A 117 3.73 19.63 -5.26
CA THR A 117 4.43 18.39 -5.63
C THR A 117 3.66 17.18 -5.10
N HIS A 118 3.90 15.98 -5.64
CA HIS A 118 3.38 14.74 -5.07
C HIS A 118 4.46 14.06 -4.24
N ALA A 119 4.07 13.32 -3.20
CA ALA A 119 4.98 12.55 -2.32
C ALA A 119 5.91 11.60 -3.09
N HIS A 120 5.51 11.16 -4.29
CA HIS A 120 6.33 10.36 -5.20
C HIS A 120 7.66 11.05 -5.59
N SER A 121 7.61 12.37 -5.75
CA SER A 121 8.75 13.22 -6.12
C SER A 121 9.63 13.58 -4.91
N TYR A 122 9.13 13.42 -3.68
CA TYR A 122 9.90 13.68 -2.47
C TYR A 122 10.95 12.58 -2.24
N LYS A 123 12.22 12.98 -2.14
CA LYS A 123 13.36 12.07 -1.94
C LYS A 123 14.04 12.25 -0.60
N ASP A 124 14.34 13.48 -0.20
CA ASP A 124 14.92 13.83 1.10
C ASP A 124 14.60 15.29 1.48
N HIS A 125 15.02 15.67 2.68
CA HIS A 125 14.71 16.95 3.31
C HIS A 125 15.53 18.14 2.77
N ARG A 126 16.53 17.92 1.92
CA ARG A 126 17.42 19.01 1.47
C ARG A 126 16.65 20.02 0.63
N GLY A 127 16.84 21.30 0.92
CA GLY A 127 16.12 22.39 0.28
C GLY A 127 14.78 22.72 0.93
N TYR A 128 14.45 22.13 2.08
CA TYR A 128 13.28 22.50 2.89
C TYR A 128 13.65 23.28 4.16
N GLU A 129 14.92 23.64 4.33
CA GLU A 129 15.40 24.44 5.46
C GLU A 129 14.66 25.78 5.51
N ASP A 130 14.16 26.14 6.70
CA ASP A 130 13.43 27.39 6.96
C ASP A 130 12.16 27.63 6.12
N LYS A 131 11.65 26.61 5.41
CA LYS A 131 10.41 26.71 4.62
C LYS A 131 9.16 26.45 5.43
N VAL A 132 8.04 26.99 4.97
CA VAL A 132 6.69 26.64 5.42
C VAL A 132 6.09 25.62 4.46
N VAL A 133 5.78 24.42 4.94
CA VAL A 133 5.36 23.29 4.10
C VAL A 133 4.00 22.77 4.56
N ALA A 134 3.09 22.52 3.61
CA ALA A 134 1.83 21.84 3.87
C ALA A 134 1.84 20.43 3.25
N VAL A 135 1.65 19.40 4.05
CA VAL A 135 1.57 18.00 3.60
C VAL A 135 0.11 17.56 3.58
N VAL A 136 -0.42 17.25 2.40
CA VAL A 136 -1.84 16.90 2.20
C VAL A 136 -2.06 15.40 2.24
N GLY A 137 -2.80 14.95 3.25
CA GLY A 137 -3.16 13.56 3.46
C GLY A 137 -2.31 12.89 4.53
N VAL A 138 -2.98 12.22 5.48
CA VAL A 138 -2.35 11.52 6.60
C VAL A 138 -2.33 10.01 6.37
N GLY A 139 -1.74 9.57 5.25
CA GLY A 139 -1.29 8.18 5.11
C GLY A 139 0.13 8.02 5.64
N ASN A 140 0.70 6.81 5.58
CA ASN A 140 2.08 6.55 6.01
C ASN A 140 3.09 7.53 5.40
N SER A 141 3.04 7.76 4.07
CA SER A 141 3.93 8.75 3.42
C SER A 141 3.73 10.17 3.94
N GLY A 142 2.48 10.60 4.19
CA GLY A 142 2.22 11.94 4.68
C GLY A 142 2.73 12.16 6.11
N GLY A 143 2.55 11.17 6.98
CA GLY A 143 3.11 11.18 8.32
C GLY A 143 4.64 11.22 8.31
N ASP A 144 5.27 10.35 7.51
CA ASP A 144 6.74 10.29 7.40
C ASP A 144 7.34 11.58 6.85
N ILE A 145 6.78 12.13 5.77
CA ILE A 145 7.24 13.41 5.18
C ILE A 145 7.06 14.54 6.19
N ALA A 146 5.91 14.62 6.86
CA ALA A 146 5.67 15.66 7.84
C ALA A 146 6.68 15.60 8.99
N VAL A 147 6.98 14.41 9.51
CA VAL A 147 7.98 14.21 10.56
C VAL A 147 9.40 14.54 10.07
N ASP A 148 9.79 14.04 8.90
CA ASP A 148 11.14 14.26 8.33
C ASP A 148 11.41 15.76 8.16
N LEU A 149 10.45 16.49 7.58
CA LEU A 149 10.56 17.93 7.36
C LEU A 149 10.44 18.77 8.64
N SER A 150 9.68 18.32 9.64
CA SER A 150 9.48 19.08 10.90
C SER A 150 10.74 19.36 11.70
N ARG A 151 11.86 18.69 11.36
CA ARG A 151 13.15 18.84 12.02
C ARG A 151 13.96 20.04 11.51
N ILE A 152 13.67 20.49 10.28
CA ILE A 152 14.49 21.48 9.57
C ILE A 152 13.67 22.62 8.93
N ALA A 153 12.39 22.38 8.63
CA ALA A 153 11.48 23.37 8.09
C ALA A 153 11.08 24.37 9.19
N LYS A 154 10.75 25.61 8.77
CA LYS A 154 10.25 26.64 9.69
C LYS A 154 8.93 26.24 10.33
N GLN A 155 8.04 25.64 9.55
CA GLN A 155 6.78 25.07 10.06
C GLN A 155 6.24 24.04 9.08
N VAL A 156 5.76 22.91 9.61
CA VAL A 156 5.02 21.91 8.83
C VAL A 156 3.55 21.89 9.25
N TYR A 157 2.66 21.89 8.26
CA TYR A 157 1.22 21.69 8.44
C TYR A 157 0.82 20.35 7.85
N LEU A 158 0.16 19.51 8.65
CA LEU A 158 -0.37 18.21 8.22
C LEU A 158 -1.87 18.35 7.98
N VAL A 159 -2.26 18.36 6.70
CA VAL A 159 -3.64 18.61 6.26
C VAL A 159 -4.38 17.29 6.16
N THR A 160 -5.50 17.15 6.87
CA THR A 160 -6.35 15.95 6.81
C THR A 160 -7.84 16.30 6.78
N ARG A 161 -8.59 15.59 5.93
CA ARG A 161 -10.04 15.72 5.84
C ARG A 161 -10.79 14.90 6.89
N ARG A 162 -10.23 13.78 7.32
CA ARG A 162 -10.95 12.77 8.12
C ARG A 162 -10.24 12.35 9.40
N GLY A 163 -9.03 12.84 9.66
CA GLY A 163 -8.17 12.26 10.69
C GLY A 163 -7.70 10.85 10.32
N THR A 164 -6.97 10.21 11.23
CA THR A 164 -6.55 8.80 11.15
C THR A 164 -6.15 8.29 12.53
N TRP A 165 -6.19 6.97 12.70
CA TRP A 165 -5.57 6.31 13.85
C TRP A 165 -4.08 6.12 13.59
N VAL A 166 -3.24 6.64 14.49
CA VAL A 166 -1.78 6.55 14.47
C VAL A 166 -1.33 5.42 15.38
N PHE A 167 -0.57 4.51 14.82
CA PHE A 167 0.04 3.36 15.48
C PHE A 167 1.55 3.55 15.61
N ASN A 168 2.12 2.87 16.60
CA ASN A 168 3.55 2.79 16.81
C ASN A 168 4.04 1.40 16.44
N ARG A 169 5.23 1.32 15.84
CA ARG A 169 5.91 0.08 15.52
C ARG A 169 6.29 -0.67 16.79
N VAL A 170 6.79 0.10 17.77
CA VAL A 170 7.25 -0.40 19.07
C VAL A 170 6.15 -0.20 20.11
N VAL A 171 5.72 -1.31 20.71
CA VAL A 171 4.65 -1.35 21.71
C VAL A 171 5.21 -1.78 23.08
N GLU A 172 4.39 -2.41 23.92
CA GLU A 172 4.76 -2.84 25.27
C GLU A 172 6.03 -3.69 25.29
N TYR A 173 6.89 -3.43 26.28
CA TYR A 173 8.19 -4.10 26.46
C TYR A 173 9.18 -3.92 25.31
N GLY A 174 8.92 -3.02 24.36
CA GLY A 174 9.80 -2.79 23.21
C GLY A 174 9.54 -3.75 22.05
N GLU A 175 8.49 -4.57 22.13
CA GLU A 175 8.18 -5.55 21.09
C GLU A 175 7.57 -4.91 19.84
N PRO A 176 7.77 -5.51 18.66
CA PRO A 176 7.03 -5.15 17.45
C PRO A 176 5.53 -5.38 17.59
N TYR A 177 4.72 -4.41 17.17
CA TYR A 177 3.26 -4.50 17.31
C TYR A 177 2.66 -5.70 16.57
N ASP A 178 3.23 -6.09 15.44
CA ASP A 178 2.71 -7.14 14.58
C ASP A 178 3.01 -8.53 15.15
N ILE A 179 4.17 -8.74 15.78
CA ILE A 179 4.44 -9.96 16.56
C ILE A 179 3.45 -10.12 17.71
N VAL A 180 3.08 -9.02 18.37
CA VAL A 180 2.17 -9.04 19.52
C VAL A 180 0.71 -9.20 19.09
N LEU A 181 0.27 -8.49 18.05
CA LEU A 181 -1.15 -8.37 17.68
C LEU A 181 -1.58 -9.30 16.53
N VAL A 182 -0.68 -9.66 15.62
CA VAL A 182 -0.99 -10.50 14.45
C VAL A 182 -0.65 -11.96 14.78
N THR A 183 -1.42 -12.53 15.72
CA THR A 183 -1.26 -13.93 16.15
C THR A 183 -2.56 -14.70 15.98
N ARG A 184 -2.44 -16.03 15.81
CA ARG A 184 -3.60 -16.94 15.74
C ARG A 184 -4.52 -16.82 16.95
N PHE A 185 -3.94 -16.58 18.13
CA PHE A 185 -4.72 -16.38 19.35
C PHE A 185 -5.56 -15.11 19.29
N TYR A 186 -4.99 -13.98 18.83
CA TYR A 186 -5.75 -12.75 18.67
C TYR A 186 -6.78 -12.83 17.54
N ASP A 187 -6.47 -13.53 16.44
CA ASP A 187 -7.44 -13.81 15.38
C ASP A 187 -8.63 -14.62 15.91
N PHE A 188 -8.37 -15.66 16.71
CA PHE A 188 -9.41 -16.45 17.38
C PHE A 188 -10.23 -15.60 18.35
N LEU A 189 -9.57 -14.82 19.22
CA LEU A 189 -10.28 -13.92 20.13
C LEU A 189 -11.16 -12.93 19.37
N ARG A 190 -10.68 -12.38 18.25
CA ARG A 190 -11.44 -11.48 17.40
C ARG A 190 -12.63 -12.17 16.74
N SER A 191 -12.50 -13.45 16.33
CA SER A 191 -13.60 -14.18 15.70
C SER A 191 -14.71 -14.55 16.67
N VAL A 192 -14.41 -14.72 17.97
CA VAL A 192 -15.41 -15.08 18.99
C VAL A 192 -15.92 -13.89 19.80
N SER A 193 -15.22 -12.75 19.79
CA SER A 193 -15.59 -11.57 20.58
C SER A 193 -16.50 -10.61 19.80
N PRO A 194 -17.48 -9.95 20.46
CA PRO A 194 -18.26 -8.90 19.83
C PRO A 194 -17.39 -7.73 19.34
N LEU A 195 -17.64 -7.26 18.11
CA LEU A 195 -16.95 -6.12 17.49
C LEU A 195 -16.83 -4.86 18.38
N PRO A 196 -17.84 -4.46 19.17
CA PRO A 196 -17.71 -3.30 20.06
C PRO A 196 -16.65 -3.49 21.14
N LEU A 197 -16.49 -4.71 21.66
CA LEU A 197 -15.53 -5.00 22.73
C LEU A 197 -14.10 -4.98 22.21
N THR A 198 -13.85 -5.61 21.05
CA THR A 198 -12.53 -5.59 20.40
C THR A 198 -12.15 -4.17 19.97
N SER A 199 -13.10 -3.43 19.40
CA SER A 199 -12.89 -2.02 19.03
C SER A 199 -12.57 -1.15 20.25
N TRP A 200 -13.28 -1.33 21.37
CA TRP A 200 -13.01 -0.62 22.62
C TRP A 200 -11.61 -0.95 23.17
N PHE A 201 -11.24 -2.23 23.21
CA PHE A 201 -9.94 -2.66 23.75
C PHE A 201 -8.77 -2.03 22.98
N VAL A 202 -8.80 -2.11 21.64
CA VAL A 202 -7.71 -1.54 20.84
C VAL A 202 -7.75 -0.01 20.87
N HIS A 203 -8.93 0.61 20.90
CA HIS A 203 -9.08 2.06 21.05
C HIS A 203 -8.44 2.55 22.36
N GLN A 204 -8.72 1.89 23.48
CA GLN A 204 -8.08 2.21 24.77
C GLN A 204 -6.56 2.06 24.69
N ARG A 205 -6.05 1.00 24.06
CA ARG A 205 -4.60 0.79 23.91
C ARG A 205 -3.93 1.91 23.12
N LEU A 206 -4.51 2.35 22.01
CA LEU A 206 -3.99 3.49 21.23
C LEU A 206 -4.05 4.81 22.00
N GLN A 207 -5.21 5.11 22.60
CA GLN A 207 -5.44 6.37 23.31
C GLN A 207 -4.53 6.52 24.54
N ARG A 208 -4.11 5.42 25.17
CA ARG A 208 -3.13 5.45 26.28
C ARG A 208 -1.80 6.08 25.90
N ARG A 209 -1.37 5.92 24.65
CA ARG A 209 -0.11 6.50 24.16
C ARG A 209 -0.31 7.88 23.57
N PHE A 210 -1.39 8.09 22.82
CA PHE A 210 -1.65 9.33 22.11
C PHE A 210 -3.16 9.56 21.98
N ASP A 211 -3.65 10.63 22.60
CA ASP A 211 -5.06 11.00 22.51
C ASP A 211 -5.35 11.70 21.18
N HIS A 212 -5.89 10.94 20.22
CA HIS A 212 -6.15 11.41 18.87
C HIS A 212 -7.14 12.59 18.83
N GLU A 213 -8.04 12.72 19.80
CA GLU A 213 -9.00 13.82 19.86
C GLU A 213 -8.29 15.12 20.23
N LYS A 214 -7.48 15.07 21.30
CA LYS A 214 -6.69 16.19 21.78
C LYS A 214 -5.74 16.75 20.72
N TYR A 215 -5.22 15.89 19.84
CA TYR A 215 -4.28 16.26 18.79
C TYR A 215 -4.92 16.41 17.39
N GLY A 216 -6.26 16.44 17.30
CA GLY A 216 -6.98 16.75 16.06
C GLY A 216 -6.91 15.66 14.98
N LEU A 217 -6.56 14.42 15.35
CA LEU A 217 -6.45 13.28 14.43
C LEU A 217 -7.57 12.26 14.57
N LYS A 218 -8.44 12.35 15.60
CA LYS A 218 -9.53 11.38 15.82
C LYS A 218 -10.48 11.36 14.62
N PRO A 219 -10.60 10.23 13.90
CA PRO A 219 -11.53 10.14 12.80
C PRO A 219 -12.96 9.82 13.28
N ALA A 220 -13.95 10.08 12.42
CA ALA A 220 -15.34 9.70 12.66
C ALA A 220 -15.62 8.19 12.54
N HIS A 221 -14.71 7.42 11.93
CA HIS A 221 -14.85 5.99 11.73
C HIS A 221 -14.12 5.18 12.82
N GLY A 222 -14.60 3.96 13.06
CA GLY A 222 -13.95 3.02 13.96
C GLY A 222 -12.57 2.58 13.46
N MET A 223 -11.76 2.02 14.35
CA MET A 223 -10.35 1.71 14.08
C MET A 223 -10.11 0.81 12.87
N PHE A 224 -10.91 -0.25 12.71
CA PHE A 224 -10.73 -1.25 11.67
C PHE A 224 -11.47 -0.93 10.37
N SER A 225 -11.97 0.30 10.25
CA SER A 225 -12.70 0.80 9.08
C SER A 225 -11.82 1.59 8.10
N ALA A 226 -10.53 1.75 8.38
CA ALA A 226 -9.56 2.32 7.46
C ALA A 226 -8.18 1.74 7.75
N HIS A 227 -7.27 1.82 6.77
CA HIS A 227 -5.87 1.51 7.03
C HIS A 227 -5.25 2.53 7.99
N PRO A 228 -4.68 2.10 9.12
CA PRO A 228 -4.05 3.00 10.07
C PRO A 228 -2.73 3.56 9.53
N THR A 229 -2.31 4.69 10.10
CA THR A 229 -0.98 5.25 9.85
C THR A 229 -0.02 4.74 10.92
N VAL A 230 1.10 4.16 10.53
CA VAL A 230 2.15 3.73 11.45
C VAL A 230 3.24 4.79 11.45
N ASN A 231 3.40 5.52 12.55
CA ASN A 231 4.46 6.52 12.70
C ASN A 231 4.83 6.73 14.17
N ASP A 232 6.09 6.44 14.51
CA ASP A 232 6.56 6.46 15.90
C ASP A 232 6.76 7.86 16.48
N GLU A 233 7.02 8.83 15.61
CA GLU A 233 7.46 10.17 16.00
C GLU A 233 6.36 11.23 15.89
N LEU A 234 5.37 11.02 15.03
CA LEU A 234 4.31 12.00 14.75
C LEU A 234 3.64 12.53 16.03
N PRO A 235 3.25 11.70 17.02
CA PRO A 235 2.73 12.19 18.30
C PRO A 235 3.61 13.25 18.98
N ASN A 236 4.92 13.01 19.02
CA ASN A 236 5.87 13.92 19.66
C ASN A 236 6.06 15.20 18.84
N ARG A 237 6.07 15.10 17.50
CA ARG A 237 6.16 16.28 16.63
C ARG A 237 4.95 17.19 16.73
N LEU A 238 3.77 16.62 16.93
CA LEU A 238 2.54 17.34 17.22
C LEU A 238 2.60 18.01 18.60
N ALA A 239 3.06 17.29 19.63
CA ALA A 239 3.21 17.85 20.98
C ALA A 239 4.20 19.01 21.06
N CYS A 240 5.26 18.99 20.26
CA CYS A 240 6.23 20.08 20.15
C CYS A 240 5.77 21.24 19.26
N GLY A 241 4.63 21.13 18.57
CA GLY A 241 4.15 22.15 17.62
C GLY A 241 4.94 22.24 16.30
N THR A 242 5.98 21.43 16.12
CA THR A 242 6.77 21.36 14.87
C THR A 242 5.96 20.82 13.68
N VAL A 243 4.91 20.04 13.97
CA VAL A 243 3.85 19.69 13.02
C VAL A 243 2.54 20.19 13.61
N ILE A 244 1.73 20.89 12.80
CA ILE A 244 0.40 21.38 13.19
C ILE A 244 -0.64 20.74 12.27
N VAL A 245 -1.64 20.08 12.85
CA VAL A 245 -2.75 19.51 12.07
C VAL A 245 -3.68 20.64 11.59
N LYS A 246 -4.09 20.55 10.33
CA LYS A 246 -5.10 21.43 9.73
C LYS A 246 -6.23 20.61 9.11
N PRO A 247 -7.47 21.12 9.09
CA PRO A 247 -8.54 20.50 8.33
C PRO A 247 -8.24 20.61 6.83
N ASN A 248 -9.15 20.12 5.99
CA ASN A 248 -8.94 20.12 4.55
C ASN A 248 -8.81 21.56 3.99
N ILE A 249 -8.08 21.69 2.88
CA ILE A 249 -7.91 22.97 2.20
C ILE A 249 -9.24 23.35 1.53
N LYS A 250 -9.69 24.57 1.80
CA LYS A 250 -10.85 25.19 1.16
C LYS A 250 -10.43 25.89 -0.13
N GLU A 251 -9.39 26.72 -0.06
CA GLU A 251 -8.84 27.42 -1.23
C GLU A 251 -7.36 27.79 -1.03
N PHE A 252 -6.68 28.00 -2.14
CA PHE A 252 -5.33 28.56 -2.20
C PHE A 252 -5.42 30.06 -2.39
N THR A 253 -4.50 30.79 -1.76
CA THR A 253 -4.20 32.19 -2.10
C THR A 253 -2.93 32.23 -2.95
N GLU A 254 -2.50 33.40 -3.43
CA GLU A 254 -1.23 33.49 -4.18
C GLU A 254 -0.02 33.00 -3.38
N THR A 255 -0.04 33.11 -2.05
CA THR A 255 1.12 32.82 -1.19
C THR A 255 0.77 31.92 0.00
N GLY A 256 -0.43 31.35 0.07
CA GLY A 256 -0.90 30.66 1.26
C GLY A 256 -2.13 29.79 1.04
N LEU A 257 -2.71 29.33 2.15
CA LEU A 257 -3.82 28.39 2.20
C LEU A 257 -4.90 28.88 3.17
N ILE A 258 -6.15 28.69 2.79
CA ILE A 258 -7.33 28.84 3.64
C ILE A 258 -7.96 27.46 3.82
N PHE A 259 -8.26 27.10 5.05
CA PHE A 259 -8.78 25.78 5.42
C PHE A 259 -10.31 25.81 5.64
N GLU A 260 -10.93 24.64 5.73
CA GLU A 260 -12.39 24.51 5.93
C GLU A 260 -12.89 25.10 7.26
N ASP A 261 -12.02 25.29 8.25
CA ASP A 261 -12.32 25.98 9.51
C ASP A 261 -12.10 27.50 9.46
N ASP A 262 -11.94 28.04 8.24
CA ASP A 262 -11.61 29.44 7.94
C ASP A 262 -10.27 29.93 8.52
N SER A 263 -9.46 29.03 9.11
CA SER A 263 -8.10 29.36 9.48
C SER A 263 -7.23 29.57 8.24
N ARG A 264 -6.20 30.41 8.37
CA ARG A 264 -5.31 30.80 7.27
C ARG A 264 -3.85 30.57 7.64
N VAL A 265 -3.07 30.17 6.64
CA VAL A 265 -1.60 30.11 6.70
C VAL A 265 -1.05 30.85 5.49
N ASP A 266 -0.22 31.86 5.76
CA ASP A 266 0.46 32.65 4.72
C ASP A 266 1.91 32.21 4.54
N ASN A 267 2.48 32.60 3.40
CA ASN A 267 3.87 32.31 3.00
C ASN A 267 4.18 30.81 2.96
N VAL A 268 3.26 30.01 2.40
CA VAL A 268 3.48 28.58 2.16
C VAL A 268 4.40 28.43 0.95
N ASP A 269 5.57 27.84 1.14
CA ASP A 269 6.56 27.64 0.08
C ASP A 269 6.23 26.42 -0.79
N GLU A 270 5.72 25.35 -0.16
CA GLU A 270 5.42 24.11 -0.85
C GLU A 270 4.23 23.34 -0.25
N VAL A 271 3.40 22.79 -1.12
CA VAL A 271 2.33 21.85 -0.80
C VAL A 271 2.69 20.47 -1.37
N ILE A 272 2.87 19.49 -0.49
CA ILE A 272 3.21 18.11 -0.84
C ILE A 272 1.96 17.24 -0.75
N LEU A 273 1.48 16.77 -1.90
CA LEU A 273 0.34 15.88 -2.03
C LEU A 273 0.74 14.45 -1.67
N SER A 274 0.39 14.01 -0.45
CA SER A 274 0.46 12.62 0.01
C SER A 274 -0.89 11.92 -0.20
N THR A 275 -1.46 12.12 -1.38
CA THR A 275 -2.82 11.74 -1.77
C THR A 275 -2.93 10.30 -2.27
N GLY A 276 -1.80 9.62 -2.45
CA GLY A 276 -1.73 8.17 -2.69
C GLY A 276 -1.47 7.87 -4.15
N TYR A 277 -1.81 6.66 -4.58
CA TYR A 277 -1.49 6.17 -5.91
C TYR A 277 -2.70 5.55 -6.58
N SER A 278 -2.65 5.52 -7.90
CA SER A 278 -3.49 4.69 -8.75
C SER A 278 -2.66 3.52 -9.28
N PHE A 279 -3.35 2.47 -9.70
CA PHE A 279 -2.74 1.33 -10.37
C PHE A 279 -3.55 0.92 -11.60
N GLY A 280 -2.94 0.14 -12.47
CA GLY A 280 -3.53 -0.38 -13.69
C GLY A 280 -2.59 -1.36 -14.35
N PHE A 281 -3.13 -2.13 -15.29
CA PHE A 281 -2.40 -3.15 -16.03
C PHE A 281 -2.46 -2.85 -17.53
N PRO A 282 -1.87 -1.73 -17.99
CA PRO A 282 -1.93 -1.35 -19.40
C PRO A 282 -1.27 -2.39 -20.32
N MET A 283 -0.39 -3.22 -19.78
CA MET A 283 0.23 -4.33 -20.52
C MET A 283 -0.71 -5.53 -20.70
N ALA A 284 -1.78 -5.69 -19.92
CA ALA A 284 -2.67 -6.85 -20.03
C ALA A 284 -3.76 -6.61 -21.09
N GLU A 285 -3.54 -7.10 -22.31
CA GLU A 285 -4.38 -6.84 -23.50
C GLU A 285 -4.70 -5.35 -23.68
N HIS A 286 -3.65 -4.51 -23.62
CA HIS A 286 -3.79 -3.04 -23.67
C HIS A 286 -4.72 -2.46 -22.59
N GLY A 287 -4.76 -3.09 -21.41
CA GLY A 287 -5.60 -2.70 -20.28
C GLY A 287 -7.07 -3.18 -20.37
N LYS A 288 -7.41 -3.99 -21.36
CA LYS A 288 -8.79 -4.50 -21.54
C LYS A 288 -9.08 -5.70 -20.65
N LEU A 289 -8.09 -6.57 -20.42
CA LEU A 289 -8.27 -7.82 -19.68
C LEU A 289 -8.48 -7.58 -18.18
N ILE A 290 -7.73 -6.63 -17.60
CA ILE A 290 -7.82 -6.26 -16.19
C ILE A 290 -8.15 -4.77 -16.09
N PRO A 291 -9.41 -4.38 -16.34
CA PRO A 291 -9.81 -2.99 -16.25
C PRO A 291 -9.79 -2.55 -14.79
N VAL A 292 -9.16 -1.40 -14.53
CA VAL A 292 -9.13 -0.77 -13.21
C VAL A 292 -9.84 0.56 -13.28
N LYS A 293 -10.84 0.77 -12.42
CA LYS A 293 -11.57 2.03 -12.30
C LYS A 293 -11.56 2.47 -10.86
N GLU A 294 -11.03 3.66 -10.57
CA GLU A 294 -10.97 4.19 -9.20
C GLU A 294 -10.31 3.22 -8.19
N ASN A 295 -9.28 2.48 -8.64
CA ASN A 295 -8.60 1.40 -7.91
C ASN A 295 -9.49 0.18 -7.58
N GLU A 296 -10.68 0.06 -8.14
CA GLU A 296 -11.47 -1.17 -8.09
C GLU A 296 -11.06 -2.09 -9.24
N VAL A 297 -10.95 -3.38 -8.91
CA VAL A 297 -10.58 -4.46 -9.83
C VAL A 297 -11.49 -5.67 -9.59
N THR A 298 -11.63 -6.53 -10.60
CA THR A 298 -12.38 -7.79 -10.51
C THR A 298 -11.41 -8.93 -10.69
N LEU A 299 -10.85 -9.40 -9.58
CA LEU A 299 -9.89 -10.51 -9.53
C LEU A 299 -10.25 -11.46 -8.38
N TYR A 300 -10.35 -12.75 -8.67
CA TYR A 300 -10.53 -13.79 -7.67
C TYR A 300 -9.26 -13.89 -6.82
N GLU A 301 -9.44 -13.88 -5.50
CA GLU A 301 -8.35 -13.72 -4.53
C GLU A 301 -7.40 -12.55 -4.80
N TYR A 302 -7.84 -11.49 -5.48
CA TYR A 302 -6.94 -10.40 -5.94
C TYR A 302 -5.80 -10.88 -6.87
N MET A 303 -5.96 -12.05 -7.49
CA MET A 303 -4.97 -12.68 -8.37
C MET A 303 -5.53 -12.96 -9.77
N TYR A 304 -6.64 -13.68 -9.89
CA TYR A 304 -7.07 -14.28 -11.15
C TYR A 304 -8.22 -13.51 -11.81
N PRO A 305 -8.10 -13.11 -13.09
CA PRO A 305 -9.24 -12.62 -13.86
C PRO A 305 -10.24 -13.76 -14.10
N PRO A 306 -11.53 -13.64 -13.69
CA PRO A 306 -12.51 -14.71 -13.85
C PRO A 306 -12.77 -15.13 -15.31
N GLU A 307 -12.54 -14.21 -16.25
CA GLU A 307 -12.64 -14.47 -17.70
C GLU A 307 -11.62 -15.52 -18.18
N LEU A 308 -10.55 -15.77 -17.42
CA LEU A 308 -9.51 -16.74 -17.73
C LEU A 308 -9.71 -18.07 -16.99
N SER A 309 -10.90 -18.32 -16.45
CA SER A 309 -11.19 -19.52 -15.65
C SER A 309 -11.05 -20.85 -16.41
N ASP A 310 -10.94 -20.80 -17.73
CA ASP A 310 -10.67 -21.94 -18.60
C ASP A 310 -9.26 -22.53 -18.42
N HIS A 311 -8.25 -21.66 -18.27
CA HIS A 311 -6.85 -22.06 -18.16
C HIS A 311 -6.17 -21.59 -16.85
N ASN A 312 -6.59 -20.45 -16.29
CA ASN A 312 -5.99 -19.80 -15.12
C ASN A 312 -4.46 -19.59 -15.23
N SER A 313 -3.95 -19.45 -16.45
CA SER A 313 -2.52 -19.33 -16.74
C SER A 313 -1.97 -17.90 -16.60
N LEU A 314 -2.80 -16.92 -16.25
CA LEU A 314 -2.35 -15.56 -15.90
C LEU A 314 -2.93 -15.13 -14.56
N ALA A 315 -2.08 -14.56 -13.71
CA ALA A 315 -2.46 -14.01 -12.41
C ALA A 315 -1.70 -12.72 -12.09
N VAL A 316 -2.22 -11.97 -11.11
CA VAL A 316 -1.59 -10.77 -10.55
C VAL A 316 -0.99 -11.11 -9.18
N LEU A 317 0.24 -10.66 -8.94
CA LEU A 317 0.97 -10.86 -7.69
C LEU A 317 1.05 -9.56 -6.90
N GLY A 318 0.72 -9.60 -5.61
CA GLY A 318 0.92 -8.46 -4.70
C GLY A 318 0.00 -7.26 -4.98
N LEU A 319 -1.13 -7.46 -5.66
CA LEU A 319 -2.17 -6.44 -5.77
C LEU A 319 -3.09 -6.47 -4.54
N ILE A 320 -2.52 -6.17 -3.39
CA ILE A 320 -3.22 -6.32 -2.11
C ILE A 320 -2.67 -5.37 -1.05
N GLN A 321 -3.54 -4.93 -0.13
CA GLN A 321 -3.18 -4.10 1.03
C GLN A 321 -3.58 -4.82 2.32
N PRO A 322 -2.66 -5.63 2.88
CA PRO A 322 -2.92 -6.37 4.09
C PRO A 322 -2.73 -5.51 5.35
N LEU A 323 -3.49 -5.83 6.39
CA LEU A 323 -3.09 -5.51 7.78
C LEU A 323 -1.98 -6.49 8.21
N GLY A 324 -0.79 -6.32 7.64
CA GLY A 324 0.37 -7.21 7.81
C GLY A 324 1.41 -6.97 6.72
N SER A 325 2.31 -7.93 6.53
CA SER A 325 3.34 -7.84 5.49
C SER A 325 2.84 -8.39 4.15
N ILE A 326 3.24 -7.74 3.04
CA ILE A 326 2.90 -8.18 1.69
C ILE A 326 3.81 -9.30 1.20
N MET A 327 5.07 -9.36 1.64
CA MET A 327 6.06 -10.31 1.12
C MET A 327 5.66 -11.78 1.34
N PRO A 328 5.23 -12.22 2.54
CA PRO A 328 4.76 -13.59 2.74
C PRO A 328 3.45 -13.88 2.00
N ILE A 329 2.59 -12.86 1.83
CA ILE A 329 1.36 -13.00 1.05
C ILE A 329 1.71 -13.23 -0.42
N SER A 330 2.59 -12.43 -1.01
CA SER A 330 3.01 -12.59 -2.40
C SER A 330 3.73 -13.93 -2.61
N GLU A 331 4.52 -14.41 -1.66
CA GLU A 331 5.06 -15.77 -1.70
C GLU A 331 3.96 -16.82 -1.77
N MET A 332 2.96 -16.77 -0.89
CA MET A 332 1.83 -17.70 -0.92
C MET A 332 1.00 -17.59 -2.19
N GLN A 333 0.77 -16.38 -2.70
CA GLN A 333 0.11 -16.17 -3.98
C GLN A 333 0.89 -16.82 -5.13
N ALA A 334 2.23 -16.68 -5.16
CA ALA A 334 3.06 -17.35 -6.16
C ALA A 334 2.98 -18.88 -6.05
N ARG A 335 2.97 -19.43 -4.82
CA ARG A 335 2.81 -20.87 -4.59
C ARG A 335 1.47 -21.38 -5.14
N VAL A 336 0.37 -20.69 -4.83
CA VAL A 336 -0.97 -21.01 -5.38
C VAL A 336 -0.97 -20.94 -6.90
N PHE A 337 -0.32 -19.93 -7.49
CA PHE A 337 -0.22 -19.80 -8.94
C PHE A 337 0.46 -20.99 -9.60
N TYR A 338 1.63 -21.39 -9.12
CA TYR A 338 2.34 -22.53 -9.72
C TYR A 338 1.62 -23.86 -9.46
N ASP A 339 0.97 -24.03 -8.31
CA ASP A 339 0.19 -25.23 -8.00
C ASP A 339 -1.03 -25.40 -8.93
N VAL A 340 -1.70 -24.29 -9.25
CA VAL A 340 -2.79 -24.24 -10.25
C VAL A 340 -2.27 -24.44 -11.67
N LEU A 341 -1.20 -23.72 -12.05
CA LEU A 341 -0.62 -23.78 -13.41
C LEU A 341 -0.12 -25.20 -13.75
N THR A 342 0.41 -25.92 -12.77
CA THR A 342 0.88 -27.31 -12.93
C THR A 342 -0.25 -28.36 -12.79
N GLY A 343 -1.47 -27.93 -12.48
CA GLY A 343 -2.66 -28.78 -12.41
C GLY A 343 -2.79 -29.60 -11.12
N HIS A 344 -2.00 -29.31 -10.08
CA HIS A 344 -2.13 -29.95 -8.77
C HIS A 344 -3.36 -29.44 -8.02
N SER A 345 -3.67 -28.15 -8.14
CA SER A 345 -4.89 -27.53 -7.63
C SER A 345 -5.79 -27.05 -8.75
N LYS A 346 -7.09 -26.99 -8.47
CA LYS A 346 -8.09 -26.42 -9.37
C LYS A 346 -8.81 -25.28 -8.68
N LEU A 347 -8.92 -24.16 -9.38
CA LEU A 347 -9.75 -23.05 -8.94
C LEU A 347 -11.23 -23.33 -9.24
N PRO A 348 -12.16 -22.62 -8.54
CA PRO A 348 -13.58 -22.67 -8.86
C PRO A 348 -13.89 -22.21 -10.30
N THR A 349 -15.12 -22.43 -10.74
CA THR A 349 -15.61 -21.92 -12.03
C THR A 349 -15.62 -20.38 -12.05
N GLY A 350 -15.61 -19.77 -13.24
CA GLY A 350 -15.68 -18.31 -13.38
C GLY A 350 -16.91 -17.68 -12.72
N GLU A 351 -18.05 -18.39 -12.69
CA GLU A 351 -19.26 -17.93 -12.00
C GLU A 351 -19.08 -17.91 -10.47
N GLU A 352 -18.48 -18.97 -9.90
CA GLU A 352 -18.16 -19.05 -8.47
C GLU A 352 -17.13 -18.00 -8.07
N MET A 353 -16.12 -17.76 -8.91
CA MET A 353 -15.14 -16.69 -8.73
C MET A 353 -15.83 -15.31 -8.66
N LEU A 354 -16.74 -15.03 -9.60
CA LEU A 354 -17.48 -13.76 -9.62
C LEU A 354 -18.39 -13.61 -8.39
N ALA A 355 -19.05 -14.68 -7.95
CA ALA A 355 -19.86 -14.68 -6.74
C ALA A 355 -19.02 -14.36 -5.49
N ASP A 356 -17.84 -14.98 -5.35
CA ASP A 356 -16.91 -14.70 -4.26
C ASP A 356 -16.41 -13.24 -4.28
N ILE A 357 -16.02 -12.73 -5.45
CA ILE A 357 -15.58 -11.34 -5.61
C ILE A 357 -16.67 -10.37 -5.16
N ASN A 358 -17.91 -10.59 -5.58
CA ASN A 358 -19.03 -9.73 -5.22
C ASN A 358 -19.32 -9.80 -3.71
N GLY A 359 -19.30 -10.99 -3.12
CA GLY A 359 -19.45 -11.17 -1.67
C GLY A 359 -18.37 -10.41 -0.89
N LYS A 360 -17.10 -10.53 -1.29
CA LYS A 360 -15.99 -9.78 -0.67
C LYS A 360 -16.14 -8.27 -0.82
N LYS A 361 -16.58 -7.78 -1.99
CA LYS A 361 -16.83 -6.35 -2.22
C LYS A 361 -17.91 -5.82 -1.28
N GLU A 362 -18.99 -6.57 -1.08
CA GLU A 362 -20.06 -6.21 -0.14
C GLU A 362 -19.58 -6.19 1.32
N GLU A 363 -18.82 -7.20 1.74
CA GLU A 363 -18.24 -7.25 3.09
C GLU A 363 -17.27 -6.10 3.35
N MET A 364 -16.38 -5.83 2.39
CA MET A 364 -15.43 -4.72 2.47
C MET A 364 -16.16 -3.37 2.52
N ALA A 365 -17.23 -3.17 1.74
CA ALA A 365 -18.02 -1.95 1.75
C ALA A 365 -18.76 -1.72 3.08
N LYS A 366 -19.13 -2.79 3.80
CA LYS A 366 -19.73 -2.70 5.15
C LYS A 366 -18.70 -2.31 6.22
N ARG A 367 -17.45 -2.76 6.07
CA ARG A 367 -16.40 -2.57 7.07
C ARG A 367 -15.59 -1.30 6.87
N TYR A 368 -15.15 -1.03 5.65
CA TYR A 368 -14.20 0.03 5.33
C TYR A 368 -14.89 1.30 4.81
N VAL A 369 -14.32 2.43 5.18
CA VAL A 369 -14.74 3.74 4.69
C VAL A 369 -14.55 3.82 3.18
N LYS A 370 -15.63 4.13 2.45
CA LYS A 370 -15.59 4.30 0.99
C LYS A 370 -14.51 5.31 0.58
N SER A 371 -13.46 4.81 -0.04
CA SER A 371 -12.30 5.55 -0.52
C SER A 371 -11.55 4.72 -1.55
N ARG A 372 -10.91 5.36 -2.53
CA ARG A 372 -10.03 4.72 -3.52
C ARG A 372 -8.83 3.97 -2.91
N ARG A 373 -8.52 4.23 -1.64
CA ARG A 373 -7.46 3.51 -0.91
C ARG A 373 -7.95 2.19 -0.35
N HIS A 374 -9.26 1.99 -0.20
CA HIS A 374 -9.84 0.84 0.48
C HIS A 374 -10.59 -0.10 -0.48
N THR A 375 -9.90 -0.59 -1.52
CA THR A 375 -10.45 -1.45 -2.57
C THR A 375 -9.83 -2.86 -2.65
N ILE A 376 -8.72 -3.11 -1.95
CA ILE A 376 -7.90 -4.34 -2.03
C ILE A 376 -7.44 -4.80 -0.63
N GLN A 377 -8.29 -4.64 0.37
CA GLN A 377 -7.97 -4.78 1.79
C GLN A 377 -8.16 -6.21 2.27
N VAL A 378 -7.17 -6.75 2.99
CA VAL A 378 -7.31 -8.06 3.64
C VAL A 378 -6.77 -8.07 5.07
N ASP A 379 -7.32 -8.97 5.88
CA ASP A 379 -6.73 -9.35 7.16
C ASP A 379 -5.67 -10.43 6.91
N TYR A 380 -4.44 -10.21 7.39
CA TYR A 380 -3.28 -11.08 7.08
C TYR A 380 -3.52 -12.55 7.39
N GLY A 381 -3.88 -12.90 8.63
CA GLY A 381 -4.02 -14.29 9.07
C GLY A 381 -5.09 -15.06 8.28
N SER A 382 -6.28 -14.47 8.12
CA SER A 382 -7.39 -15.09 7.40
C SER A 382 -7.12 -15.27 5.90
N TYR A 383 -6.43 -14.32 5.28
CA TYR A 383 -6.07 -14.42 3.87
C TYR A 383 -4.96 -15.46 3.63
N MET A 384 -3.96 -15.52 4.52
CA MET A 384 -2.93 -16.57 4.47
C MET A 384 -3.53 -17.96 4.65
N ASP A 385 -4.50 -18.15 5.56
CA ASP A 385 -5.22 -19.43 5.68
C ASP A 385 -5.99 -19.79 4.43
N ARG A 386 -6.57 -18.79 3.76
CA ARG A 386 -7.35 -19.00 2.56
C ARG A 386 -6.49 -19.42 1.38
N LEU A 387 -5.28 -18.85 1.23
CA LEU A 387 -4.30 -19.27 0.23
C LEU A 387 -3.62 -20.61 0.58
N GLY A 388 -3.59 -21.00 1.85
CA GLY A 388 -2.98 -22.25 2.30
C GLY A 388 -3.92 -23.48 2.29
N LYS A 389 -5.18 -23.30 1.92
CA LYS A 389 -6.14 -24.39 1.68
C LYS A 389 -6.00 -24.92 0.27
#